data_AF-A0A4R7TBQ2-F1
#
_entry.id   AF-A0A4R7TBQ2-F1
#
_cell.length_a   1.000
_cell.length_b   1.000
_cell.length_c   1.000
_cell.angle_alpha   90.00
_cell.angle_beta   90.00
_cell.angle_gamma   90.00
#
_symmetry.space_group_name_H-M   'P 1'
#
loop_
_entity.id
_entity.type
_entity.pdbx_description
1 polymer ?
#
loop_
_entity_poly.entity_id
_entity_poly.type
_entity_poly.pdbx_seq_one_letter_code
_entity_poly.pdbx_strand_id
1 'polypeptide(L)'
;MPFYRELMGTNALEAGPSVLAGLAALVDSMKADEVVHLLRSDWREQVMGAWLSLAHPFDDAVLAAVTRALETSGGSLTAPPLLAAVVTLEAPTATASIQAYYEADVAGGWGSAGLALAAAATLPNSPLLAPTAADEETFKALSVLANCLKPVADQTAATGDT
;
A
#
# COMPACT_ATOMS: atom_id res chain seq x y z
N MET A 1 -19.21 -8.67 9.92
CA MET A 1 -17.81 -8.53 10.36
C MET A 1 -17.29 -7.19 9.85
N PRO A 2 -16.43 -6.47 10.58
CA PRO A 2 -15.99 -5.16 10.12
C PRO A 2 -15.07 -5.28 8.90
N PHE A 3 -15.32 -4.44 7.89
CA PHE A 3 -14.78 -4.47 6.53
C PHE A 3 -13.24 -4.60 6.44
N TYR A 4 -12.50 -3.94 7.34
CA TYR A 4 -11.03 -3.98 7.37
C TYR A 4 -10.42 -5.37 7.62
N ARG A 5 -11.14 -6.32 8.24
CA ARG A 5 -10.58 -7.64 8.58
C ARG A 5 -10.28 -8.49 7.36
N GLU A 6 -11.04 -8.30 6.30
CA GLU A 6 -10.83 -8.98 5.02
C GLU A 6 -9.74 -8.29 4.19
N LEU A 7 -9.22 -7.15 4.65
CA LEU A 7 -8.27 -6.32 3.92
C LEU A 7 -6.91 -6.15 4.63
N MET A 8 -6.77 -6.64 5.86
CA MET A 8 -5.53 -6.60 6.63
C MET A 8 -4.56 -7.69 6.20
N GLY A 9 -3.26 -7.40 6.30
CA GLY A 9 -2.20 -8.31 5.89
C GLY A 9 -2.38 -8.76 4.45
N THR A 10 -2.28 -10.07 4.20
CA THR A 10 -2.50 -10.67 2.89
C THR A 10 -3.96 -11.08 2.63
N ASN A 11 -4.88 -10.84 3.58
CA ASN A 11 -6.28 -11.28 3.46
C ASN A 11 -7.00 -10.68 2.26
N ALA A 12 -6.56 -9.51 1.80
CA ALA A 12 -7.11 -8.85 0.62
C ALA A 12 -7.01 -9.71 -0.66
N LEU A 13 -6.07 -10.66 -0.70
CA LEU A 13 -5.92 -11.62 -1.81
C LEU A 13 -7.02 -12.69 -1.82
N GLU A 14 -7.64 -12.95 -0.68
CA GLU A 14 -8.73 -13.92 -0.52
C GLU A 14 -10.11 -13.24 -0.43
N ALA A 15 -10.14 -11.90 -0.44
CA ALA A 15 -11.36 -11.14 -0.30
C ALA A 15 -12.36 -11.44 -1.42
N GLY A 16 -13.63 -11.65 -1.03
CA GLY A 16 -14.69 -11.94 -1.98
C GLY A 16 -14.97 -10.77 -2.93
N PRO A 17 -15.57 -11.01 -4.11
CA PRO A 17 -15.85 -9.97 -5.10
C PRO A 17 -16.65 -8.77 -4.56
N SER A 18 -17.57 -9.00 -3.61
CA SER A 18 -18.35 -7.93 -2.99
C SER A 18 -17.51 -7.01 -2.10
N VAL A 19 -16.48 -7.54 -1.45
CA VAL A 19 -15.56 -6.74 -0.62
C VAL A 19 -14.66 -5.90 -1.51
N LEU A 20 -14.11 -6.50 -2.58
CA LEU A 20 -13.29 -5.77 -3.54
C LEU A 20 -14.09 -4.67 -4.26
N ALA A 21 -15.33 -4.94 -4.64
CA ALA A 21 -16.21 -3.93 -5.23
C ALA A 21 -16.54 -2.80 -4.25
N GLY A 22 -16.80 -3.13 -2.98
CA GLY A 22 -17.01 -2.13 -1.93
C GLY A 22 -15.75 -1.28 -1.68
N LEU A 23 -14.58 -1.89 -1.76
CA LEU A 23 -13.31 -1.19 -1.60
C LEU A 23 -13.08 -0.22 -2.76
N ALA A 24 -13.26 -0.67 -4.00
CA ALA A 24 -13.15 0.19 -5.18
C ALA A 24 -14.11 1.41 -5.09
N ALA A 25 -15.36 1.20 -4.68
CA ALA A 25 -16.31 2.29 -4.50
C ALA A 25 -15.89 3.30 -3.40
N LEU A 26 -15.20 2.83 -2.35
CA LEU A 26 -14.65 3.71 -1.32
C LEU A 26 -13.42 4.47 -1.82
N VAL A 27 -12.54 3.81 -2.58
CA VAL A 27 -11.37 4.44 -3.21
C VAL A 27 -11.83 5.61 -4.09
N ASP A 28 -12.89 5.44 -4.89
CA ASP A 28 -13.40 6.49 -5.77
C ASP A 28 -14.05 7.69 -5.05
N SER A 29 -14.44 7.53 -3.78
CA SER A 29 -15.22 8.55 -3.05
C SER A 29 -14.48 9.26 -1.93
N MET A 30 -13.34 8.72 -1.49
CA MET A 30 -12.59 9.24 -0.35
C MET A 30 -11.79 10.49 -0.73
N LYS A 31 -11.70 11.45 0.19
CA LYS A 31 -10.84 12.63 0.02
C LYS A 31 -9.45 12.42 0.60
N ALA A 32 -8.48 13.14 0.06
CA ALA A 32 -7.08 13.04 0.48
C ALA A 32 -6.87 13.34 1.98
N ASP A 33 -7.57 14.32 2.54
CA ASP A 33 -7.48 14.67 3.96
C ASP A 33 -8.04 13.57 4.88
N GLU A 34 -9.11 12.89 4.46
CA GLU A 34 -9.68 11.73 5.15
C GLU A 34 -8.71 10.54 5.09
N VAL A 35 -8.08 10.28 3.94
CA VAL A 35 -7.04 9.26 3.80
C VAL A 35 -5.85 9.54 4.71
N VAL A 36 -5.35 10.78 4.74
CA VAL A 36 -4.25 11.19 5.63
C VAL A 36 -4.62 10.99 7.10
N HIS A 37 -5.87 11.27 7.48
CA HIS A 37 -6.36 11.02 8.83
C HIS A 37 -6.33 9.52 9.19
N LEU A 38 -6.82 8.67 8.29
CA LEU A 38 -6.81 7.20 8.48
C LEU A 38 -5.39 6.64 8.61
N LEU A 39 -4.45 7.10 7.77
CA LEU A 39 -3.05 6.66 7.79
C LEU A 39 -2.32 7.00 9.11
N ARG A 40 -2.77 8.07 9.79
CA ARG A 40 -2.24 8.53 11.08
C ARG A 40 -2.94 7.91 12.29
N SER A 41 -3.99 7.12 12.06
CA SER A 41 -4.80 6.50 13.11
C SER A 41 -4.24 5.13 13.51
N ASP A 42 -4.97 4.42 14.38
CA ASP A 42 -4.61 3.07 14.79
C ASP A 42 -4.63 2.06 13.63
N TRP A 43 -4.07 0.88 13.89
CA TRP A 43 -3.77 -0.13 12.86
C TRP A 43 -4.96 -0.52 11.96
N ARG A 44 -6.21 -0.46 12.45
CA ARG A 44 -7.39 -0.86 11.67
C ARG A 44 -7.72 0.17 10.60
N GLU A 45 -7.74 1.42 11.01
CA GLU A 45 -7.93 2.59 10.18
C GLU A 45 -6.77 2.73 9.20
N GLN A 46 -5.55 2.45 9.64
CA GLN A 46 -4.36 2.49 8.80
C GLN A 46 -4.40 1.47 7.66
N VAL A 47 -4.93 0.25 7.87
CA VAL A 47 -5.19 -0.72 6.79
C VAL A 47 -6.10 -0.12 5.72
N MET A 48 -7.20 0.53 6.15
CA MET A 48 -8.11 1.18 5.21
C MET A 48 -7.45 2.36 4.50
N GLY A 49 -6.72 3.22 5.24
CA GLY A 49 -5.99 4.34 4.68
C GLY A 49 -4.97 3.92 3.62
N ALA A 50 -4.30 2.78 3.81
CA ALA A 50 -3.36 2.24 2.84
C ALA A 50 -4.05 1.94 1.50
N TRP A 51 -5.16 1.19 1.50
CA TRP A 51 -5.89 0.90 0.26
C TRP A 51 -6.52 2.14 -0.38
N LEU A 52 -7.08 3.04 0.44
CA LEU A 52 -7.73 4.26 -0.05
C LEU A 52 -6.73 5.29 -0.60
N SER A 53 -5.47 5.24 -0.16
CA SER A 53 -4.41 6.10 -0.71
C SER A 53 -4.17 5.93 -2.21
N LEU A 54 -4.55 4.78 -2.78
CA LEU A 54 -4.43 4.49 -4.20
C LEU A 54 -5.26 5.44 -5.08
N ALA A 55 -6.29 6.08 -4.52
CA ALA A 55 -7.09 7.11 -5.19
C ALA A 55 -6.32 8.42 -5.47
N HIS A 56 -5.22 8.65 -4.75
CA HIS A 56 -4.53 9.94 -4.73
C HIS A 56 -3.04 9.82 -5.12
N PRO A 57 -2.74 9.36 -6.34
CA PRO A 57 -1.36 9.03 -6.71
C PRO A 57 -0.40 10.22 -6.85
N PHE A 58 -0.93 11.44 -6.88
CA PHE A 58 -0.14 12.67 -7.04
C PHE A 58 -0.30 13.63 -5.85
N ASP A 59 -0.94 13.20 -4.76
CA ASP A 59 -1.12 14.04 -3.58
C ASP A 59 0.07 13.87 -2.62
N ASP A 60 0.92 14.90 -2.53
CA ASP A 60 2.12 14.88 -1.69
C ASP A 60 1.83 14.59 -0.21
N ALA A 61 0.68 15.03 0.31
CA ALA A 61 0.32 14.79 1.71
C ALA A 61 -0.05 13.32 1.95
N VAL A 62 -0.74 12.68 0.99
CA VAL A 62 -1.03 11.25 1.02
C VAL A 62 0.26 10.43 0.87
N LEU A 63 1.13 10.78 -0.08
CA LEU A 63 2.42 10.10 -0.29
C LEU A 63 3.33 10.16 0.95
N ALA A 64 3.39 11.32 1.61
CA ALA A 64 4.12 11.47 2.86
C ALA A 64 3.47 10.71 4.02
N ALA A 65 2.13 10.68 4.08
CA ALA A 65 1.42 9.97 5.13
C ALA A 65 1.56 8.44 5.00
N VAL A 66 1.53 7.88 3.78
CA VAL A 66 1.60 6.43 3.57
C VAL A 66 3.01 5.89 3.85
N THR A 67 4.05 6.63 3.45
CA THR A 67 5.44 6.28 3.77
C THR A 67 5.70 6.38 5.28
N ARG A 68 5.20 7.43 5.94
CA ARG A 68 5.29 7.55 7.40
C ARG A 68 4.54 6.44 8.14
N ALA A 69 3.36 6.05 7.63
CA ALA A 69 2.58 4.95 8.18
C ALA A 69 3.36 3.63 8.08
N LEU A 70 4.02 3.36 6.95
CA LEU A 70 4.89 2.19 6.78
C LEU A 70 6.03 2.17 7.81
N GLU A 71 6.78 3.27 7.93
CA GLU A 71 7.91 3.41 8.87
C GLU A 71 7.51 3.15 10.33
N THR A 72 6.26 3.46 10.70
CA THR A 72 5.77 3.37 12.08
C THR A 72 4.90 2.13 12.32
N SER A 73 4.60 1.36 11.27
CA SER A 73 3.84 0.13 11.37
C SER A 73 4.67 -0.97 12.03
N GLY A 74 4.04 -1.75 12.91
CA GLY A 74 4.73 -2.74 13.76
C GLY A 74 4.24 -4.17 13.59
N GLY A 75 3.73 -4.54 12.41
CA GLY A 75 3.08 -5.84 12.27
C GLY A 75 2.63 -6.22 10.86
N SER A 76 2.52 -7.54 10.67
CA SER A 76 2.05 -8.18 9.44
C SER A 76 0.59 -7.89 9.06
N LEU A 77 -0.18 -7.26 9.95
CA LEU A 77 -1.57 -6.86 9.66
C LEU A 77 -1.65 -5.56 8.85
N THR A 78 -0.69 -4.65 9.02
CA THR A 78 -0.69 -3.32 8.37
C THR A 78 0.37 -3.20 7.30
N ALA A 79 1.52 -3.88 7.46
CA ALA A 79 2.64 -3.72 6.56
C ALA A 79 2.33 -4.15 5.11
N PRO A 80 1.67 -5.30 4.82
CA PRO A 80 1.40 -5.70 3.45
C PRO A 80 0.59 -4.67 2.61
N PRO A 81 -0.55 -4.12 3.09
CA PRO A 81 -1.25 -3.09 2.32
C PRO A 81 -0.47 -1.78 2.22
N LEU A 82 0.31 -1.40 3.24
CA LEU A 82 1.17 -0.20 3.19
C LEU A 82 2.32 -0.36 2.18
N LEU A 83 2.97 -1.53 2.14
CA LEU A 83 4.01 -1.86 1.16
C LEU A 83 3.46 -1.79 -0.27
N ALA A 84 2.28 -2.39 -0.49
CA ALA A 84 1.62 -2.36 -1.79
C ALA A 84 1.28 -0.92 -2.22
N ALA A 85 0.77 -0.10 -1.31
CA ALA A 85 0.47 1.31 -1.58
C ALA A 85 1.73 2.13 -1.87
N VAL A 86 2.76 2.06 -1.03
CA VAL A 86 4.02 2.80 -1.19
C VAL A 86 4.68 2.51 -2.54
N VAL A 87 4.70 1.24 -2.96
CA VAL A 87 5.26 0.83 -4.26
C VAL A 87 4.37 1.29 -5.42
N THR A 88 3.05 1.05 -5.35
CA THR A 88 2.11 1.36 -6.46
C THR A 88 1.98 2.86 -6.72
N LEU A 89 2.13 3.67 -5.67
CA LEU A 89 2.11 5.11 -5.75
C LEU A 89 3.46 5.72 -6.13
N GLU A 90 4.51 4.90 -6.26
CA GLU A 90 5.88 5.36 -6.54
C GLU A 90 6.32 6.47 -5.57
N ALA A 91 6.00 6.30 -4.29
CA ALA A 91 6.23 7.35 -3.31
C ALA A 91 7.72 7.76 -3.30
N PRO A 92 8.07 9.06 -3.28
CA PRO A 92 9.45 9.52 -3.48
C PRO A 92 10.48 8.92 -2.52
N THR A 93 10.05 8.55 -1.32
CA THR A 93 10.90 7.95 -0.27
C THR A 93 10.68 6.44 -0.10
N ALA A 94 10.03 5.77 -1.06
CA ALA A 94 9.64 4.36 -0.98
C ALA A 94 10.81 3.45 -0.60
N THR A 95 11.95 3.54 -1.32
CA THR A 95 13.12 2.68 -1.05
C THR A 95 13.63 2.84 0.38
N ALA A 96 13.78 4.08 0.85
CA ALA A 96 14.27 4.36 2.20
C ALA A 96 13.27 3.91 3.28
N SER A 97 11.97 4.13 3.05
CA SER A 97 10.91 3.78 3.99
C SER A 97 10.76 2.26 4.14
N ILE A 98 10.84 1.52 3.01
CA ILE A 98 10.80 0.06 3.01
C ILE A 98 12.05 -0.51 3.69
N GLN A 99 13.22 0.06 3.47
CA GLN A 99 14.44 -0.32 4.18
C GLN A 99 14.31 -0.11 5.69
N ALA A 100 13.83 1.06 6.12
CA ALA A 100 13.63 1.36 7.54
C ALA A 100 12.63 0.38 8.18
N TYR A 101 11.52 0.09 7.50
CA TYR A 101 10.57 -0.92 7.95
C TYR A 101 11.22 -2.32 8.06
N TYR A 102 11.94 -2.75 7.03
CA TYR A 102 12.60 -4.06 7.01
C TYR A 102 13.58 -4.23 8.19
N GLU A 103 14.43 -3.23 8.44
CA GLU A 103 15.38 -3.25 9.55
C GLU A 103 14.66 -3.36 10.90
N ALA A 104 13.55 -2.64 11.06
CA ALA A 104 12.72 -2.69 12.27
C ALA A 104 11.99 -4.04 12.43
N ASP A 105 11.43 -4.60 11.36
CA ASP A 105 10.75 -5.91 11.35
C ASP A 105 11.72 -7.04 11.71
N VAL A 106 12.94 -7.01 11.18
CA VAL A 106 14.00 -7.98 11.51
C VAL A 106 14.40 -7.88 12.98
N ALA A 107 14.54 -6.67 13.51
CA ALA A 107 14.89 -6.46 14.92
C ALA A 107 13.74 -6.84 15.86
N GLY A 108 12.49 -6.58 15.46
CA GLY A 108 11.30 -6.77 16.27
C GLY A 108 10.60 -8.12 16.11
N GLY A 109 10.90 -8.88 15.05
CA GLY A 109 10.27 -10.16 14.73
C GLY A 109 8.79 -10.05 14.35
N TRP A 110 8.41 -9.01 13.59
CA TRP A 110 6.99 -8.70 13.30
C TRP A 110 6.39 -9.52 12.15
N GLY A 111 7.22 -10.16 11.34
CA GLY A 111 6.81 -11.21 10.42
C GLY A 111 6.40 -10.72 9.02
N SER A 112 6.90 -9.57 8.57
CA SER A 112 6.70 -9.08 7.20
C SER A 112 7.97 -8.59 6.51
N ALA A 113 9.15 -8.88 7.08
CA ALA A 113 10.44 -8.65 6.44
C ALA A 113 10.54 -9.28 5.03
N GLY A 114 10.04 -10.50 4.83
CA GLY A 114 10.04 -11.16 3.51
C GLY A 114 9.27 -10.37 2.45
N LEU A 115 8.09 -9.87 2.80
CA LEU A 115 7.29 -9.00 1.92
C LEU A 115 7.94 -7.64 1.70
N ALA A 116 8.65 -7.09 2.70
CA ALA A 116 9.41 -5.85 2.52
C ALA A 116 10.58 -6.03 1.53
N LEU A 117 11.28 -7.17 1.56
CA LEU A 117 12.28 -7.54 0.56
C LEU A 117 11.65 -7.64 -0.83
N ALA A 118 10.49 -8.29 -0.94
CA ALA A 118 9.77 -8.43 -2.21
C ALA A 118 9.31 -7.08 -2.76
N ALA A 119 8.79 -6.21 -1.90
CA ALA A 119 8.43 -4.84 -2.26
C ALA A 119 9.66 -4.05 -2.76
N ALA A 120 10.76 -4.10 -2.02
CA ALA A 120 11.98 -3.39 -2.39
C ALA A 120 12.56 -3.89 -3.71
N ALA A 121 12.47 -5.18 -4.02
CA ALA A 121 12.97 -5.75 -5.27
C ALA A 121 12.27 -5.19 -6.53
N THR A 122 11.07 -4.61 -6.37
CA THR A 122 10.36 -3.92 -7.47
C THR A 122 10.88 -2.51 -7.73
N LEU A 123 11.63 -1.93 -6.79
CA LEU A 123 12.16 -0.57 -6.90
C LEU A 123 13.58 -0.58 -7.48
N PRO A 124 13.95 0.46 -8.26
CA PRO A 124 15.28 0.55 -8.83
C PRO A 124 16.34 0.69 -7.73
N ASN A 125 17.46 -0.04 -7.90
CA ASN A 125 18.63 0.04 -7.02
C ASN A 125 18.36 -0.24 -5.54
N SER A 126 17.42 -1.13 -5.22
CA SER A 126 17.18 -1.55 -3.85
C SER A 126 18.47 -2.08 -3.19
N PRO A 127 18.85 -1.59 -2.00
CA PRO A 127 20.02 -2.06 -1.27
C PRO A 127 19.75 -3.36 -0.48
N LEU A 128 18.50 -3.82 -0.44
CA LEU A 128 18.11 -4.98 0.35
C LEU A 128 18.44 -6.30 -0.36
N LEU A 129 18.42 -7.38 0.43
CA LEU A 129 18.61 -8.74 -0.07
C LEU A 129 17.48 -9.13 -1.05
N ALA A 130 17.75 -10.14 -1.87
CA ALA A 130 16.71 -10.73 -2.71
C ALA A 130 15.64 -11.44 -1.85
N PRO A 131 14.34 -11.29 -2.18
CA PRO A 131 13.26 -12.01 -1.51
C PRO A 131 13.27 -13.51 -1.83
N THR A 132 12.48 -14.28 -1.08
CA THR A 132 12.15 -15.66 -1.50
C THR A 132 11.11 -15.64 -2.62
N ALA A 133 11.03 -16.73 -3.40
CA ALA A 133 10.03 -16.85 -4.46
C ALA A 133 8.58 -16.76 -3.93
N ALA A 134 8.33 -17.25 -2.72
CA ALA A 134 7.01 -17.19 -2.11
C ALA A 134 6.61 -15.76 -1.70
N ASP A 135 7.55 -14.99 -1.15
CA ASP A 135 7.33 -13.59 -0.83
C ASP A 135 7.13 -12.76 -2.10
N GLU A 136 7.91 -13.03 -3.16
CA GLU A 136 7.78 -12.39 -4.46
C GLU A 136 6.40 -12.64 -5.08
N GLU A 137 5.93 -13.89 -5.09
CA GLU A 137 4.61 -14.25 -5.61
C GLU A 137 3.49 -13.55 -4.83
N THR A 138 3.59 -13.57 -3.49
CA THR A 138 2.61 -12.94 -2.62
C THR A 138 2.56 -11.42 -2.84
N PHE A 139 3.72 -10.77 -2.89
CA PHE A 139 3.78 -9.32 -3.11
C PHE A 139 3.33 -8.93 -4.52
N LYS A 140 3.64 -9.75 -5.53
CA LYS A 140 3.15 -9.56 -6.89
C LYS A 140 1.63 -9.59 -6.95
N ALA A 141 0.98 -10.53 -6.24
CA ALA A 141 -0.48 -10.59 -6.16
C ALA A 141 -1.06 -9.33 -5.49
N LEU A 142 -0.45 -8.85 -4.41
CA LEU A 142 -0.85 -7.59 -3.75
C LEU A 142 -0.69 -6.38 -4.66
N SER A 143 0.39 -6.33 -5.43
CA SER A 143 0.67 -5.25 -6.39
C SER A 143 -0.36 -5.24 -7.53
N VAL A 144 -0.77 -6.41 -8.03
CA VAL A 144 -1.85 -6.52 -9.02
C VAL A 144 -3.14 -5.94 -8.47
N LEU A 145 -3.53 -6.33 -7.25
CA LEU A 145 -4.72 -5.80 -6.59
C LEU A 145 -4.64 -4.28 -6.43
N ALA A 146 -3.52 -3.75 -5.93
CA ALA A 146 -3.33 -2.32 -5.75
C ALA A 146 -3.43 -1.55 -7.08
N ASN A 147 -2.83 -2.07 -8.16
CA ASN A 147 -2.96 -1.47 -9.48
C ASN A 147 -4.39 -1.49 -10.02
N CYS A 148 -5.20 -2.51 -9.71
CA CYS A 148 -6.61 -2.55 -10.08
C CYS A 148 -7.47 -1.50 -9.36
N LEU A 149 -7.03 -1.03 -8.19
CA LEU A 149 -7.72 -0.01 -7.39
C LEU A 149 -7.28 1.42 -7.75
N LYS A 150 -6.12 1.59 -8.38
CA LYS A 150 -5.66 2.90 -8.83
C LYS A 150 -6.64 3.46 -9.88
N PRO A 151 -7.11 4.72 -9.76
CA PRO A 151 -7.92 5.32 -10.79
C PRO A 151 -7.19 5.25 -12.14
N VAL A 152 -7.89 4.81 -13.18
CA VAL A 152 -7.38 4.97 -14.53
C VAL A 152 -7.33 6.47 -14.76
N ALA A 153 -6.11 7.03 -14.87
CA ALA A 153 -5.95 8.43 -15.19
C ALA A 153 -6.77 8.71 -16.45
N ASP A 154 -7.77 9.58 -16.32
CA ASP A 154 -8.60 10.01 -17.43
C ASP A 154 -7.66 10.59 -18.49
N GLN A 155 -7.43 9.86 -19.59
CA GLN A 155 -6.64 10.31 -20.73
C GLN A 155 -7.36 11.41 -21.55
N THR A 156 -8.28 12.16 -20.93
CA THR A 156 -9.19 13.09 -21.60
C THR A 156 -8.85 14.56 -21.35
N ALA A 157 -7.67 14.87 -20.80
CA ALA A 157 -7.18 16.25 -20.69
C ALA A 157 -6.03 16.56 -21.69
N ALA A 158 -6.18 16.16 -22.96
CA ALA A 158 -5.31 16.63 -24.04
C ALA A 158 -5.98 16.56 -25.42
N THR A 159 -7.23 17.03 -25.55
CA THR A 159 -7.78 17.42 -26.86
C THR A 159 -8.91 18.43 -26.64
N GLY A 160 -8.53 19.65 -26.30
CA GLY A 160 -9.43 20.79 -26.18
C GLY A 160 -8.71 22.07 -26.59
N ASP A 161 -8.89 22.42 -27.85
CA ASP A 161 -8.79 23.73 -28.50
C ASP A 161 -7.55 24.62 -28.26
N THR A 162 -6.74 24.78 -29.31
CA THR A 162 -6.88 25.96 -30.21
C THR A 162 -6.22 25.71 -31.57
#